data_AF-A0AAW0ALZ9-F1
#
_entry.id   AF-A0AAW0ALZ9-F1
#
_cell.length_a   1.000
_cell.length_b   1.000
_cell.length_c   1.000
_cell.angle_alpha   90.00
_cell.angle_beta   90.00
_cell.angle_gamma   90.00
#
_symmetry.space_group_name_H-M   'P 1'
#
loop_
_entity.id
_entity.type
_entity.pdbx_description
1 polymer ?
#
loop_
_entity_poly.entity_id
_entity_poly.type
_entity_poly.pdbx_seq_one_letter_code
_entity_poly.pdbx_strand_id
1 'polypeptide(L)'
;MSDVDFPAFSAKTTAQDAASALTEQIRGKTVLITGTSIGGIGFEAARVLARYAGLVIISGYDRERLKLSAAAIEKEFPSANIPIFTNMNQKGQDKLDLISMGALTAEGLPDETKFTWKTMAEGAATTIVAAFDPRLDSKSGAYLDDCVEANEKVAPHTANPDTASKLWEIAESIVGEKFAF
;
A
#
# COMPACT_ATOMS: atom_id res chain seq x y z
N MET A 1 14.24 -5.63 -25.21
CA MET A 1 13.69 -4.76 -24.15
C MET A 1 14.82 -3.85 -23.76
N SER A 2 14.64 -2.54 -23.84
CA SER A 2 15.68 -1.60 -23.39
C SER A 2 15.97 -1.87 -21.92
N ASP A 3 17.24 -2.03 -21.56
CA ASP A 3 17.71 -2.01 -20.17
C ASP A 3 17.43 -0.62 -19.61
N VAL A 4 16.18 -0.40 -19.16
CA VAL A 4 15.83 0.81 -18.43
C VAL A 4 16.46 0.64 -17.06
N ASP A 5 17.51 1.42 -16.81
CA ASP A 5 18.14 1.49 -15.52
C ASP A 5 17.20 2.23 -14.55
N PHE A 6 16.50 1.47 -13.72
CA PHE A 6 15.65 2.02 -12.66
C PHE A 6 16.53 2.43 -11.48
N PRO A 7 16.24 3.55 -10.82
CA PRO A 7 17.01 3.98 -9.66
C PRO A 7 16.98 2.92 -8.55
N ALA A 8 18.00 2.98 -7.70
CA ALA A 8 17.99 2.25 -6.43
C ALA A 8 17.01 2.93 -5.48
N PHE A 9 16.04 2.17 -4.99
CA PHE A 9 15.11 2.63 -3.95
C PHE A 9 15.65 2.31 -2.56
N SER A 10 15.13 3.02 -1.55
CA SER A 10 15.59 2.92 -0.16
C SER A 10 14.51 3.33 0.84
N ALA A 11 14.84 3.27 2.13
CA ALA A 11 13.99 3.74 3.23
C ALA A 11 13.56 5.21 3.13
N LYS A 12 14.28 6.00 2.34
CA LYS A 12 14.07 7.44 2.12
C LYS A 12 13.42 7.76 0.77
N THR A 13 13.17 6.75 -0.05
CA THR A 13 12.39 6.91 -1.28
C THR A 13 10.98 7.31 -0.90
N THR A 14 10.51 8.43 -1.43
CA THR A 14 9.12 8.85 -1.28
C THR A 14 8.22 8.22 -2.34
N ALA A 15 6.91 8.18 -2.10
CA ALA A 15 5.92 7.76 -3.08
C ALA A 15 6.05 8.54 -4.40
N GLN A 16 6.34 9.84 -4.31
CA GLN A 16 6.57 10.69 -5.48
C GLN A 16 7.83 10.28 -6.24
N ASP A 17 8.94 9.96 -5.56
CA ASP A 17 10.16 9.47 -6.21
C ASP A 17 9.90 8.15 -6.94
N ALA A 18 9.26 7.20 -6.26
CA ALA A 18 8.90 5.90 -6.83
C ALA A 18 7.99 6.05 -8.06
N ALA A 19 6.91 6.84 -7.95
CA ALA A 19 5.99 7.05 -9.06
C ALA A 19 6.64 7.80 -10.24
N SER A 20 7.54 8.75 -9.96
CA SER A 20 8.26 9.46 -11.02
C SER A 20 9.18 8.50 -11.78
N ALA A 21 9.92 7.64 -11.06
CA ALA A 21 10.79 6.64 -11.65
C ALA A 21 10.02 5.57 -12.46
N LEU A 22 8.79 5.25 -12.05
CA LEU A 22 7.95 4.21 -12.65
C LEU A 22 6.82 4.78 -13.52
N THR A 23 6.98 6.03 -13.99
CA THR A 23 5.92 6.76 -14.71
C THR A 23 5.38 5.96 -15.91
N GLU A 24 6.26 5.34 -16.69
CA GLU A 24 5.87 4.60 -17.89
C GLU A 24 5.11 3.30 -17.59
N GLN A 25 5.34 2.71 -16.42
CA GLN A 25 4.62 1.53 -15.95
C GLN A 25 3.24 1.90 -15.39
N ILE A 26 3.11 3.09 -14.80
CA ILE A 26 1.87 3.60 -14.20
C ILE A 26 0.93 4.21 -15.26
N ARG A 27 1.49 4.85 -16.30
CA ARG A 27 0.72 5.63 -17.28
C ARG A 27 -0.41 4.83 -17.91
N GLY A 28 -1.62 5.39 -17.86
CA GLY A 28 -2.82 4.80 -18.47
C GLY A 28 -3.37 3.57 -17.73
N LYS A 29 -2.77 3.14 -16.61
CA LYS A 29 -3.31 2.04 -15.80
C LYS A 29 -4.52 2.48 -15.00
N THR A 30 -5.37 1.50 -14.70
CA THR A 30 -6.42 1.61 -13.68
C THR A 30 -5.88 1.02 -12.39
N VAL A 31 -5.93 1.79 -11.31
CA VAL A 31 -5.37 1.40 -10.01
C VAL A 31 -6.47 1.44 -8.96
N LEU A 32 -6.62 0.35 -8.19
CA LEU A 32 -7.52 0.29 -7.03
C LEU A 32 -6.70 0.38 -5.76
N ILE A 33 -7.04 1.29 -4.86
CA ILE A 33 -6.38 1.44 -3.57
C ILE A 33 -7.42 1.37 -2.46
N THR A 34 -7.18 0.46 -1.51
CA THR A 34 -8.00 0.30 -0.30
C THR A 34 -7.34 1.03 0.87
N GLY A 35 -8.15 1.61 1.77
CA GLY A 35 -7.62 2.23 2.99
C GLY A 35 -7.05 3.64 2.75
N THR A 36 -7.81 4.49 2.07
CA THR A 36 -7.36 5.81 1.59
C THR A 36 -7.84 6.97 2.45
N SER A 37 -7.98 6.77 3.77
CA SER A 37 -8.32 7.88 4.67
C SER A 37 -7.19 8.92 4.68
N ILE A 38 -7.55 10.21 4.69
CA ILE A 38 -6.59 11.33 4.76
C ILE A 38 -5.59 11.10 5.90
N GLY A 39 -4.31 11.31 5.61
CA GLY A 39 -3.21 11.11 6.56
C GLY A 39 -2.69 9.68 6.64
N GLY A 40 -3.27 8.73 5.89
CA GLY A 40 -2.75 7.36 5.77
C GLY A 40 -1.87 7.15 4.53
N ILE A 41 -1.03 6.13 4.57
CA ILE A 41 -0.15 5.75 3.44
C ILE A 41 -0.94 5.36 2.18
N GLY A 42 -2.13 4.78 2.32
CA GLY A 42 -2.99 4.45 1.18
C GLY A 42 -3.53 5.72 0.49
N PHE A 43 -3.85 6.76 1.26
CA PHE A 43 -4.22 8.06 0.69
C PHE A 43 -3.05 8.69 -0.06
N GLU A 44 -1.84 8.65 0.52
CA GLU A 44 -0.64 9.20 -0.11
C GLU A 44 -0.30 8.49 -1.43
N ALA A 45 -0.39 7.15 -1.45
CA ALA A 45 -0.23 6.38 -2.69
C ALA A 45 -1.28 6.79 -3.74
N ALA A 46 -2.56 6.91 -3.34
CA ALA A 46 -3.64 7.33 -4.25
C ALA A 46 -3.42 8.73 -4.81
N ARG A 47 -3.03 9.67 -3.96
CA ARG A 47 -2.71 11.05 -4.31
C ARG A 47 -1.60 11.11 -5.35
N VAL A 48 -0.48 10.44 -5.11
CA VAL A 48 0.66 10.45 -6.04
C VAL A 48 0.31 9.74 -7.36
N LEU A 49 -0.36 8.59 -7.31
CA LEU A 49 -0.72 7.84 -8.51
C LEU A 49 -1.74 8.58 -9.38
N ALA A 50 -2.62 9.40 -8.78
CA ALA A 50 -3.60 10.20 -9.51
C ALA A 50 -2.97 11.17 -10.53
N ARG A 51 -1.68 11.52 -10.36
CA ARG A 51 -0.93 12.34 -11.31
C ARG A 51 -0.58 11.62 -12.61
N TYR A 52 -0.45 10.29 -12.59
CA TYR A 52 0.14 9.51 -13.68
C TYR A 52 -0.79 8.43 -14.24
N ALA A 53 -1.57 7.79 -13.37
CA ALA A 53 -2.50 6.74 -13.74
C ALA A 53 -3.66 7.30 -14.58
N GLY A 54 -4.25 6.44 -15.43
CA GLY A 54 -5.45 6.83 -16.18
C GLY A 54 -6.71 6.88 -15.30
N LEU A 55 -6.73 6.07 -14.24
CA LEU A 55 -7.84 5.94 -13.30
C LEU A 55 -7.33 5.49 -11.93
N VAL A 56 -7.73 6.16 -10.85
CA VAL A 56 -7.45 5.72 -9.47
C VAL A 56 -8.77 5.54 -8.72
N ILE A 57 -9.15 4.29 -8.49
CA ILE A 57 -10.33 3.92 -7.70
C ILE A 57 -9.91 3.89 -6.23
N ILE A 58 -10.60 4.65 -5.39
CA ILE A 58 -10.40 4.61 -3.95
C ILE A 58 -11.53 3.84 -3.27
N SER A 59 -11.17 2.96 -2.33
CA SER A 59 -12.12 2.12 -1.62
C SER A 59 -11.88 2.11 -0.12
N GLY A 60 -12.98 2.05 0.63
CA GLY A 60 -12.96 2.06 2.08
C GLY A 60 -14.35 1.90 2.69
N TYR A 61 -14.38 1.92 4.02
CA TYR A 61 -15.60 1.69 4.80
C TYR A 61 -16.48 2.95 4.95
N ASP A 62 -15.86 4.12 5.11
CA ASP A 62 -16.56 5.38 5.40
C ASP A 62 -16.60 6.25 4.14
N ARG A 63 -17.80 6.33 3.55
CA ARG A 63 -18.03 7.09 2.32
C ARG A 63 -17.73 8.57 2.47
N GLU A 64 -17.99 9.17 3.64
CA GLU A 64 -17.74 10.59 3.85
C GLU A 64 -16.24 10.85 3.94
N ARG A 65 -15.48 9.98 4.61
CA ARG A 65 -14.00 10.05 4.57
C ARG A 65 -13.46 9.87 3.15
N LEU A 66 -14.02 8.96 2.36
CA LEU A 66 -13.61 8.77 0.98
C LEU A 66 -13.93 10.00 0.11
N LYS A 67 -15.07 10.68 0.33
CA LYS A 67 -15.36 11.95 -0.34
C LYS A 67 -14.35 13.02 0.01
N LEU A 68 -13.94 13.12 1.28
CA LEU A 68 -12.89 14.05 1.69
C LEU A 68 -11.56 13.72 1.00
N SER A 69 -11.20 12.43 0.92
CA SER A 69 -10.01 11.98 0.21
C SER A 69 -10.07 12.29 -1.28
N ALA A 70 -11.17 11.97 -1.96
CA ALA A 70 -11.36 12.27 -3.38
C ALA A 70 -11.25 13.78 -3.64
N ALA A 71 -11.97 14.60 -2.87
CA ALA A 71 -11.94 16.05 -3.00
C ALA A 71 -10.53 16.63 -2.76
N ALA A 72 -9.76 16.06 -1.82
CA ALA A 72 -8.38 16.48 -1.58
C ALA A 72 -7.46 16.15 -2.78
N ILE A 73 -7.62 14.98 -3.39
CA ILE A 73 -6.87 14.58 -4.58
C ILE A 73 -7.28 15.42 -5.79
N GLU A 74 -8.58 15.62 -6.03
CA GLU A 74 -9.11 16.43 -7.12
C GLU A 74 -8.69 17.90 -7.00
N LYS A 75 -8.60 18.43 -5.78
CA LYS A 75 -8.08 19.79 -5.54
C LYS A 75 -6.62 19.93 -5.98
N GLU A 76 -5.80 18.90 -5.82
CA GLU A 76 -4.40 18.90 -6.25
C GLU A 76 -4.26 18.58 -7.74
N PHE A 77 -5.06 17.63 -8.24
CA PHE A 77 -5.05 17.13 -9.61
C PHE A 77 -6.46 17.21 -10.22
N PRO A 78 -6.89 18.37 -10.75
CA PRO A 78 -8.25 18.56 -11.26
C PRO A 78 -8.66 17.66 -12.43
N SER A 79 -7.68 17.08 -13.14
CA SER A 79 -7.92 16.14 -14.24
C SER A 79 -7.96 14.67 -13.78
N ALA A 80 -7.73 14.39 -12.49
CA ALA A 80 -7.73 13.03 -11.97
C ALA A 80 -9.14 12.43 -11.99
N ASN A 81 -9.24 11.16 -12.38
CA ASN A 81 -10.49 10.41 -12.33
C ASN A 81 -10.48 9.51 -11.10
N ILE A 82 -11.29 9.85 -10.08
CA ILE A 82 -11.28 9.22 -8.75
C ILE A 82 -12.65 8.64 -8.37
N PRO A 83 -13.02 7.43 -8.83
CA PRO A 83 -14.24 6.78 -8.39
C PRO A 83 -14.14 6.35 -6.93
N ILE A 84 -15.22 6.56 -6.19
CA ILE A 84 -15.38 6.08 -4.82
C ILE A 84 -16.14 4.75 -4.85
N PHE A 85 -15.52 3.70 -4.33
CA PHE A 85 -16.17 2.41 -4.08
C PHE A 85 -16.33 2.16 -2.58
N THR A 86 -17.50 1.63 -2.19
CA THR A 86 -17.81 1.34 -0.78
C THR A 86 -18.43 -0.03 -0.67
N ASN A 87 -17.70 -1.00 -0.09
CA ASN A 87 -18.24 -2.26 0.46
C ASN A 87 -17.17 -3.01 1.28
N MET A 88 -16.59 -2.34 2.29
CA MET A 88 -15.60 -2.97 3.18
C MET A 88 -16.19 -3.09 4.59
N ASN A 89 -16.15 -4.31 5.16
CA ASN A 89 -16.68 -4.67 6.46
C ASN A 89 -16.25 -3.70 7.58
N GLN A 90 -17.17 -3.46 8.53
CA GLN A 90 -16.96 -2.57 9.67
C GLN A 90 -15.96 -3.17 10.66
N LYS A 91 -14.87 -2.46 10.96
CA LYS A 91 -14.22 -2.38 12.28
C LYS A 91 -13.18 -1.26 12.32
N GLY A 92 -13.19 -0.50 13.41
CA GLY A 92 -12.33 0.66 13.62
C GLY A 92 -10.88 0.29 13.91
N GLN A 93 -9.98 1.25 13.70
CA GLN A 93 -8.60 1.19 14.17
C GLN A 93 -8.55 1.57 15.65
N ASP A 94 -8.14 0.65 16.52
CA ASP A 94 -7.92 0.95 17.93
C ASP A 94 -6.50 1.47 18.16
N LYS A 95 -6.37 2.76 18.51
CA LYS A 95 -5.10 3.39 18.96
C LYS A 95 -4.44 2.63 20.11
N LEU A 96 -5.23 1.88 20.87
CA LEU A 96 -4.77 1.07 22.00
C LEU A 96 -3.79 -0.04 21.56
N ASP A 97 -3.97 -0.61 20.37
CA ASP A 97 -3.08 -1.65 19.85
C ASP A 97 -1.68 -1.08 19.54
N LEU A 98 -1.61 0.12 18.93
CA LEU A 98 -0.34 0.78 18.62
C LEU A 98 0.43 1.23 19.87
N ILE A 99 -0.28 1.64 20.92
CA ILE A 99 0.33 1.93 22.23
C ILE A 99 0.83 0.63 22.87
N SER A 100 0.06 -0.46 22.79
CA SER A 100 0.46 -1.76 23.35
C SER A 100 1.69 -2.35 22.67
N MET A 101 1.88 -2.07 21.37
CA MET A 101 3.06 -2.45 20.59
C MET A 101 4.26 -1.51 20.83
N GLY A 102 4.10 -0.45 21.65
CA GLY A 102 5.13 0.53 21.94
C GLY A 102 5.47 1.47 20.79
N ALA A 103 4.68 1.46 19.71
CA ALA A 103 4.85 2.37 18.58
C ALA A 103 4.41 3.79 18.96
N LEU A 104 3.43 3.94 19.85
CA LEU A 104 3.02 5.23 20.36
C LEU A 104 3.32 5.35 21.86
N THR A 105 3.70 6.55 22.31
CA THR A 105 3.74 6.91 23.74
C THR A 105 2.33 6.87 24.35
N ALA A 106 2.22 6.97 25.67
CA ALA A 106 0.92 7.03 26.35
C ALA A 106 0.06 8.24 25.89
N GLU A 107 0.71 9.26 25.35
CA GLU A 107 0.11 10.48 24.78
C GLU A 107 -0.27 10.31 23.29
N GLY A 108 0.00 9.15 22.70
CA GLY A 108 -0.34 8.84 21.31
C GLY A 108 0.63 9.42 20.28
N LEU A 109 1.83 9.82 20.69
CA LEU A 109 2.89 10.33 19.81
C LEU A 109 3.84 9.20 19.40
N PRO A 110 4.48 9.27 18.23
CA PRO A 110 5.56 8.36 17.83
C PRO A 110 6.65 8.20 18.91
N ASP A 111 6.96 6.97 19.32
CA ASP A 111 8.15 6.71 20.15
C ASP A 111 9.39 6.60 19.24
N GLU A 112 10.14 7.70 19.14
CA GLU A 112 11.36 7.80 18.32
C GLU A 112 12.57 7.06 18.91
N THR A 113 12.48 6.58 20.16
CA THR A 113 13.57 5.85 20.82
C THR A 113 13.60 4.36 20.47
N LYS A 114 12.43 3.81 20.10
CA LYS A 114 12.26 2.39 19.78
C LYS A 114 12.06 2.12 18.30
N PHE A 115 11.59 3.11 17.55
CA PHE A 115 11.27 2.97 16.14
C PHE A 115 11.84 4.13 15.33
N THR A 116 12.42 3.81 14.17
CA THR A 116 12.73 4.80 13.15
C THR A 116 11.47 5.12 12.37
N TRP A 117 10.91 6.31 12.58
CA TRP A 117 9.68 6.74 11.92
C TRP A 117 9.95 7.21 10.49
N LYS A 118 9.00 6.89 9.62
CA LYS A 118 8.95 7.35 8.24
C LYS A 118 7.84 8.37 8.06
N THR A 119 8.04 9.27 7.10
CA THR A 119 6.96 10.09 6.58
C THR A 119 5.92 9.23 5.87
N MET A 120 4.68 9.73 5.72
CA MET A 120 3.66 9.02 4.95
C MET A 120 4.11 8.80 3.49
N ALA A 121 4.85 9.75 2.93
CA ALA A 121 5.42 9.64 1.59
C ALA A 121 6.41 8.49 1.48
N GLU A 122 7.34 8.36 2.44
CA GLU A 122 8.28 7.23 2.50
C GLU A 122 7.55 5.89 2.77
N GLY A 123 6.53 5.89 3.63
CA GLY A 123 5.74 4.70 3.94
C GLY A 123 4.89 4.18 2.77
N ALA A 124 4.44 5.08 1.89
CA ALA A 124 3.63 4.72 0.71
C ALA A 124 4.48 4.22 -0.48
N ALA A 125 5.78 4.49 -0.49
CA ALA A 125 6.67 4.19 -1.61
C ALA A 125 6.75 2.69 -1.92
N THR A 126 6.88 1.84 -0.89
CA THR A 126 7.00 0.38 -1.08
C THR A 126 5.80 -0.19 -1.84
N THR A 127 4.59 0.30 -1.58
CA THR A 127 3.37 -0.15 -2.30
C THR A 127 3.42 0.21 -3.78
N ILE A 128 3.93 1.40 -4.14
CA ILE A 128 4.08 1.82 -5.53
C ILE A 128 5.14 0.97 -6.23
N VAL A 129 6.29 0.74 -5.60
CA VAL A 129 7.34 -0.12 -6.15
C VAL A 129 6.85 -1.54 -6.34
N ALA A 130 6.18 -2.12 -5.34
CA ALA A 130 5.60 -3.46 -5.42
C ALA A 130 4.64 -3.63 -6.59
N ALA A 131 3.87 -2.60 -6.92
CA ALA A 131 2.83 -2.65 -7.94
C ALA A 131 3.35 -2.42 -9.37
N PHE A 132 4.46 -1.69 -9.54
CA PHE A 132 4.86 -1.17 -10.86
C PHE A 132 6.32 -1.42 -11.24
N ASP A 133 7.19 -1.87 -10.34
CA ASP A 133 8.59 -2.15 -10.67
C ASP A 133 8.72 -3.50 -11.40
N PRO A 134 9.08 -3.52 -12.71
CA PRO A 134 9.15 -4.76 -13.48
C PRO A 134 10.27 -5.69 -13.01
N ARG A 135 11.21 -5.21 -12.18
CA ARG A 135 12.24 -6.05 -11.55
C ARG A 135 11.64 -7.08 -10.58
N LEU A 136 10.36 -6.92 -10.21
CA LEU A 136 9.61 -7.82 -9.32
C LEU A 136 8.74 -8.83 -10.07
N ASP A 137 8.60 -8.75 -11.40
CA ASP A 137 7.69 -9.61 -12.18
C ASP A 137 7.96 -11.12 -11.97
N SER A 138 9.23 -11.49 -11.79
CA SER A 138 9.66 -12.87 -11.53
C SER A 138 9.75 -13.25 -10.05
N LYS A 139 9.29 -12.37 -9.15
CA LYS A 139 9.48 -12.46 -7.69
C LYS A 139 8.16 -12.46 -6.93
N SER A 140 7.13 -13.07 -7.49
CA SER A 140 5.83 -13.23 -6.82
C SER A 140 6.00 -13.85 -5.42
N GLY A 141 5.39 -13.24 -4.42
CA GLY A 141 5.49 -13.65 -3.02
C GLY A 141 6.71 -13.12 -2.26
N ALA A 142 7.59 -12.32 -2.88
CA ALA A 142 8.69 -11.68 -2.18
C ALA A 142 8.19 -10.70 -1.12
N TYR A 143 8.86 -10.69 0.04
CA TYR A 143 8.69 -9.68 1.05
C TYR A 143 9.50 -8.44 0.69
N LEU A 144 8.86 -7.28 0.77
CA LEU A 144 9.50 -5.99 0.52
C LEU A 144 9.57 -5.17 1.80
N ASP A 145 10.75 -4.61 2.05
CA ASP A 145 10.98 -3.58 3.05
C ASP A 145 11.77 -2.45 2.39
N ASP A 146 11.46 -1.20 2.70
CA ASP A 146 12.20 -0.06 2.14
C ASP A 146 12.30 -0.06 0.59
N CYS A 147 11.22 -0.47 -0.10
CA CYS A 147 11.16 -0.64 -1.55
C CYS A 147 12.09 -1.72 -2.14
N VAL A 148 12.72 -2.55 -1.32
CA VAL A 148 13.64 -3.61 -1.76
C VAL A 148 13.22 -4.98 -1.24
N GLU A 149 13.62 -6.04 -1.95
CA GLU A 149 13.44 -7.42 -1.47
C GLU A 149 14.20 -7.63 -0.17
N ALA A 150 13.49 -8.09 0.86
CA ALA A 150 14.02 -8.29 2.20
C ALA A 150 13.57 -9.63 2.79
N ASN A 151 13.60 -10.69 1.96
CA ASN A 151 13.15 -12.03 2.33
C ASN A 151 13.87 -12.60 3.56
N GLU A 152 15.07 -12.12 3.88
CA GLU A 152 15.82 -12.48 5.09
C GLU A 152 15.16 -11.99 6.39
N LYS A 153 14.29 -10.98 6.33
CA LYS A 153 13.55 -10.46 7.49
C LYS A 153 12.27 -11.26 7.79
N VAL A 154 11.88 -12.15 6.88
CA VAL A 154 10.67 -12.95 6.99
C VAL A 154 10.85 -13.97 8.11
N ALA A 155 9.93 -13.99 9.07
CA ALA A 155 10.01 -14.93 10.18
C ALA A 155 9.86 -16.38 9.66
N PRO A 156 10.70 -17.35 10.10
CA PRO A 156 10.73 -18.69 9.51
C PRO A 156 9.38 -19.42 9.48
N HIS A 157 8.52 -19.15 10.47
CA HIS A 157 7.20 -19.79 10.57
C HIS A 157 6.18 -19.30 9.52
N THR A 158 6.45 -18.18 8.84
CA THR A 158 5.57 -17.62 7.81
C THR A 158 5.80 -18.22 6.42
N ALA A 159 6.89 -18.94 6.22
CA ALA A 159 7.29 -19.52 4.94
C ALA A 159 6.89 -21.00 4.76
N ASN A 160 6.00 -21.54 5.61
CA ASN A 160 5.57 -22.93 5.53
C ASN A 160 4.43 -23.10 4.48
N PRO A 161 4.68 -23.80 3.35
CA PRO A 161 3.67 -23.98 2.31
C PRO A 161 2.46 -24.80 2.77
N ASP A 162 2.65 -25.78 3.65
CA ASP A 162 1.53 -26.59 4.18
C ASP A 162 0.58 -25.73 5.03
N THR A 163 1.13 -24.80 5.82
CA THR A 163 0.34 -23.85 6.59
C THR A 163 -0.41 -22.89 5.67
N ALA A 164 0.24 -22.40 4.61
CA ALA A 164 -0.39 -21.53 3.63
C ALA A 164 -1.55 -22.24 2.91
N SER A 165 -1.38 -23.49 2.48
CA SER A 165 -2.44 -24.29 1.86
C SER A 165 -3.62 -24.52 2.80
N LYS A 166 -3.37 -24.88 4.06
CA LYS A 166 -4.44 -25.03 5.06
C LYS A 166 -5.19 -23.73 5.31
N LEU A 167 -4.48 -22.61 5.42
CA LEU A 167 -5.10 -21.30 5.58
C LEU A 167 -5.98 -20.95 4.38
N TRP A 168 -5.53 -21.28 3.17
CA TRP A 168 -6.29 -21.07 1.95
C TRP A 168 -7.59 -21.88 1.93
N GLU A 169 -7.53 -23.17 2.25
CA GLU A 169 -8.72 -24.04 2.32
C GLU A 169 -9.75 -23.52 3.34
N ILE A 170 -9.29 -23.04 4.49
CA ILE A 170 -10.15 -22.42 5.50
C ILE A 170 -10.78 -21.14 4.96
N ALA A 171 -10.00 -20.27 4.30
CA ALA A 171 -10.50 -19.04 3.72
C ALA A 171 -11.60 -19.31 2.68
N GLU A 172 -11.38 -20.26 1.77
CA GLU A 172 -12.38 -20.73 0.80
C GLU A 172 -13.64 -21.25 1.48
N SER A 173 -13.49 -22.02 2.56
CA SER A 173 -14.65 -22.52 3.33
C SER A 173 -15.43 -21.40 4.02
N ILE A 174 -14.77 -20.35 4.50
CA ILE A 174 -15.43 -19.20 5.15
C ILE A 174 -16.15 -18.34 4.12
N VAL A 175 -15.51 -18.08 2.98
CA VAL A 175 -16.07 -17.29 1.89
C VAL A 175 -17.18 -18.06 1.14
N GLY A 176 -17.12 -19.40 1.15
CA GLY A 176 -18.05 -20.26 0.44
C GLY A 176 -17.76 -20.37 -1.06
N GLU A 177 -16.53 -20.07 -1.47
CA GLU A 177 -16.08 -20.05 -2.88
C GLU A 177 -14.72 -20.74 -3.02
N LYS A 178 -14.51 -21.42 -4.15
CA LYS A 178 -13.23 -22.02 -4.53
C LYS A 178 -12.55 -21.15 -5.58
N PHE A 179 -11.28 -20.85 -5.38
CA PHE A 179 -10.50 -20.03 -6.29
C PHE A 179 -9.53 -20.90 -7.08
N ALA A 180 -9.50 -20.72 -8.41
CA ALA A 180 -8.51 -21.35 -9.28
C ALA A 180 -7.45 -20.30 -9.65
N PHE A 181 -6.17 -20.70 -9.59
CA PHE A 181 -5.00 -19.92 -10.00
C PHE A 181 -4.11 -20.75 -10.91
#